data_AF-A0A952QJ58-F1
#
_entry.id   AF-A0A952QJ58-F1
#
_cell.length_a   1.000
_cell.length_b   1.000
_cell.length_c   1.000
_cell.angle_alpha   90.00
_cell.angle_beta   90.00
_cell.angle_gamma   90.00
#
_symmetry.space_group_name_H-M   'P 1'
#
loop_
_entity.id
_entity.type
_entity.pdbx_description
1 polymer ?
#
loop_
_entity_poly.entity_id
_entity_poly.type
_entity_poly.pdbx_seq_one_letter_code
_entity_poly.pdbx_strand_id
1 'polypeptide(L)'
;MAIGFIDLVVTAVLHSRGLIVELNPIMRPVIERSEWLFAAVKGMTLLLAYAVMARYYQTHQVFVRRAALAGSAAYALIWIVWFTAGSIR
;
A
#
# COMPACT_ATOMS: atom_id res chain seq x y z
N MET A 1 -5.08 6.54 4.18
CA MET A 1 -5.10 5.25 4.90
C MET A 1 -6.07 4.25 4.28
N ALA A 2 -7.36 4.59 4.06
CA ALA A 2 -8.31 3.69 3.41
C ALA A 2 -7.81 3.09 2.08
N ILE A 3 -7.18 3.92 1.24
CA ILE A 3 -6.59 3.49 -0.05
C ILE A 3 -5.56 2.36 0.14
N GLY A 4 -4.69 2.44 1.14
CA GLY A 4 -3.68 1.41 1.40
C GLY A 4 -4.27 0.09 1.92
N PHE A 5 -5.35 0.16 2.70
CA PHE A 5 -6.08 -1.04 3.13
C PHE A 5 -6.83 -1.71 1.99
N ILE A 6 -7.51 -0.92 1.16
CA ILE A 6 -8.21 -1.42 -0.03
C ILE A 6 -7.19 -2.11 -0.95
N ASP A 7 -6.07 -1.46 -1.21
CA ASP A 7 -5.00 -2.03 -2.01
C ASP A 7 -4.45 -3.34 -1.42
N LEU A 8 -4.18 -3.39 -0.11
CA LEU A 8 -3.72 -4.60 0.56
C LEU A 8 -4.68 -5.78 0.32
N VAL A 9 -5.98 -5.55 0.50
CA VAL A 9 -7.01 -6.58 0.31
C VAL A 9 -7.11 -6.97 -1.16
N VAL A 10 -7.17 -5.99 -2.07
CA VAL A 10 -7.31 -6.21 -3.51
C VAL A 10 -6.10 -6.99 -4.04
N THR A 11 -4.88 -6.60 -3.67
CA THR A 11 -3.66 -7.29 -4.10
C THR A 11 -3.60 -8.71 -3.54
N ALA A 12 -3.89 -8.93 -2.26
CA ALA A 12 -3.87 -10.27 -1.67
C ALA A 12 -4.92 -11.20 -2.33
N VAL A 13 -6.14 -10.71 -2.56
CA VAL A 13 -7.21 -11.49 -3.19
C VAL A 13 -6.89 -11.77 -4.66
N LEU A 14 -6.46 -10.78 -5.42
CA LEU A 14 -6.13 -10.97 -6.84
C LEU A 14 -4.92 -11.88 -7.03
N HIS A 15 -3.90 -11.77 -6.16
CA HIS A 15 -2.74 -12.66 -6.19
C HIS A 15 -3.11 -14.10 -5.84
N SER A 16 -3.95 -14.33 -4.82
CA SER A 16 -4.43 -15.67 -4.45
C SER A 16 -5.22 -16.38 -5.56
N ARG A 17 -5.76 -15.59 -6.50
CA ARG A 17 -6.46 -16.09 -7.70
C ARG A 17 -5.54 -16.19 -8.93
N GLY A 18 -4.25 -15.89 -8.80
CA GLY A 18 -3.28 -15.87 -9.89
C GLY A 18 -3.53 -14.80 -10.95
N LEU A 19 -4.32 -13.77 -10.64
CA LEU A 19 -4.74 -12.75 -11.61
C LEU A 19 -3.73 -11.61 -11.78
N ILE A 20 -2.84 -11.42 -10.81
CA ILE A 20 -1.82 -10.37 -10.82
C ILE A 20 -0.47 -10.92 -10.36
N VAL A 21 0.61 -10.32 -10.83
CA VAL A 21 1.97 -10.53 -10.32
C VAL A 21 2.39 -9.26 -9.59
N GLU A 22 2.98 -9.41 -8.41
CA GLU A 22 3.47 -8.27 -7.65
C GLU A 22 4.67 -7.64 -8.38
N LEU A 23 4.46 -6.41 -8.85
CA LEU A 23 5.46 -5.64 -9.59
C LEU A 23 6.52 -5.02 -8.69
N ASN A 24 6.24 -4.88 -7.39
CA ASN A 24 7.17 -4.31 -6.44
C ASN A 24 8.31 -5.31 -6.15
N PRO A 25 9.56 -5.06 -6.57
CA PRO A 25 10.65 -6.01 -6.41
C PRO A 25 10.97 -6.33 -4.94
N ILE A 26 10.61 -5.44 -4.01
CA ILE A 26 10.80 -5.65 -2.57
C ILE A 26 9.71 -6.57 -2.00
N MET A 27 8.46 -6.39 -2.45
CA MET A 27 7.31 -7.14 -1.90
C MET A 27 7.04 -8.45 -2.66
N ARG A 28 7.55 -8.58 -3.89
CA ARG A 28 7.44 -9.78 -4.72
C ARG A 28 7.91 -11.07 -4.02
N PRO A 29 9.12 -11.16 -3.43
CA PRO A 29 9.53 -12.38 -2.73
C PRO A 29 8.70 -12.67 -1.47
N VAL A 30 8.03 -11.64 -0.92
CA VAL A 30 7.18 -11.78 0.27
C VAL A 30 5.85 -12.42 -0.11
N ILE A 31 5.20 -11.93 -1.17
CA ILE A 31 3.91 -12.47 -1.63
C ILE A 31 4.06 -13.85 -2.29
N GLU A 32 5.18 -14.10 -2.97
CA GLU A 32 5.50 -15.41 -3.58
C GLU A 32 5.73 -16.50 -2.51
N ARG A 33 6.20 -16.13 -1.31
CA ARG A 33 6.29 -17.06 -0.17
C ARG A 33 4.96 -17.26 0.53
N SER A 34 4.26 -16.17 0.85
CA SER A 34 3.00 -16.22 1.58
C SER A 34 2.24 -14.90 1.47
N GLU A 35 1.00 -15.00 1.00
CA GLU A 35 0.05 -13.88 0.96
C GLU A 35 -0.27 -13.34 2.35
N TRP A 36 -0.31 -14.22 3.35
CA TRP A 36 -0.50 -13.83 4.75
C TRP A 36 0.69 -13.03 5.29
N LEU A 37 1.92 -13.40 4.93
CA LEU A 37 3.12 -12.63 5.28
C LEU A 37 3.09 -11.25 4.62
N PHE A 38 2.71 -11.19 3.34
CA PHE A 38 2.54 -9.93 2.61
C PHE A 38 1.50 -9.03 3.30
N ALA A 39 0.32 -9.58 3.60
CA ALA A 39 -0.74 -8.85 4.29
C ALA A 39 -0.31 -8.39 5.70
N ALA A 40 0.44 -9.22 6.43
CA ALA A 40 0.94 -8.85 7.76
C ALA A 40 1.98 -7.71 7.69
N VAL A 41 2.97 -7.81 6.81
CA VAL A 41 4.02 -6.78 6.63
C VAL A 41 3.40 -5.47 6.16
N LYS A 42 2.52 -5.52 5.15
CA LYS A 42 1.83 -4.35 4.60
C LYS A 42 0.83 -3.75 5.59
N GLY A 43 0.13 -4.58 6.35
CA GLY A 43 -0.77 -4.15 7.42
C GLY A 43 -0.01 -3.47 8.57
N MET A 44 1.12 -4.04 8.99
CA MET A 44 1.96 -3.48 10.06
C MET A 44 2.57 -2.14 9.66
N THR A 45 3.01 -1.97 8.41
CA THR A 45 3.50 -0.68 7.91
C THR A 45 2.41 0.39 7.87
N LEU A 46 1.17 0.02 7.49
CA LEU A 46 0.02 0.94 7.56
C LEU A 46 -0.30 1.34 9.01
N LEU A 47 -0.28 0.38 9.95
CA LEU A 47 -0.50 0.65 11.37
C LEU A 47 0.58 1.56 11.96
N LEU A 48 1.86 1.32 11.65
CA LEU A 48 2.97 2.16 12.09
C LEU A 48 2.86 3.57 11.52
N ALA A 49 2.60 3.71 10.22
CA ALA A 49 2.39 5.01 9.60
C ALA A 49 1.20 5.76 10.22
N TYR A 50 0.12 5.05 10.57
CA TYR A 50 -1.02 5.63 11.28
C TYR A 50 -0.63 6.10 12.68
N ALA A 51 0.07 5.28 13.47
CA ALA A 51 0.50 5.63 14.81
C ALA A 51 1.44 6.86 14.82
N VAL A 52 2.40 6.92 13.89
CA VAL A 52 3.31 8.06 13.73
C VAL A 52 2.52 9.33 13.37
N MET A 53 1.62 9.25 12.40
CA MET A 53 0.78 10.39 12.02
C MET A 53 -0.15 10.84 13.14
N ALA A 54 -0.77 9.91 13.86
CA ALA A 54 -1.66 10.21 14.98
C ALA A 54 -0.90 10.93 16.11
N ARG A 55 0.33 10.50 16.41
CA ARG A 55 1.20 11.18 17.38
C ARG A 55 1.59 12.58 16.92
N TYR A 56 1.98 12.74 15.66
CA TYR A 56 2.38 14.05 15.11
C TYR A 56 1.19 14.99 14.82
N TYR A 57 -0.03 14.45 14.72
CA TYR A 57 -1.22 15.25 14.43
C TYR A 57 -1.51 16.23 15.56
N GLN A 58 -1.22 15.86 16.82
CA GLN A 58 -1.46 16.73 17.97
C GLN A 58 -0.61 18.00 17.95
N THR A 59 0.57 17.96 17.33
CA THR A 59 1.51 19.10 17.30
C THR A 59 1.57 19.77 15.92
N HIS A 60 1.29 19.06 14.83
CA HIS A 60 1.50 19.54 13.46
C HIS A 60 0.38 19.12 12.48
N GLN A 61 -0.87 19.45 12.78
CA GLN A 61 -2.06 19.04 12.00
C GLN A 61 -1.95 19.36 10.50
N VAL A 62 -1.49 20.56 10.13
CA VAL A 62 -1.40 21.00 8.72
C VAL A 62 -0.37 20.17 7.96
N PHE A 63 0.78 19.88 8.59
CA PHE A 63 1.82 19.05 8.00
C PHE A 63 1.31 17.63 7.75
N VAL A 64 0.68 17.01 8.75
CA VAL A 64 0.15 15.64 8.63
C VAL A 64 -0.91 15.55 7.53
N ARG A 65 -1.81 16.53 7.41
CA ARG A 65 -2.81 16.57 6.32
C ARG A 65 -2.17 16.67 4.94
N ARG A 66 -1.18 17.56 4.78
CA ARG A 66 -0.46 17.72 3.50
C ARG A 66 0.35 16.48 3.14
N ALA A 67 1.05 15.90 4.12
CA ALA A 67 1.81 14.66 3.95
C ALA A 67 0.89 13.48 3.58
N ALA A 68 -0.28 13.35 4.22
CA ALA A 68 -1.25 12.32 3.90
C ALA A 68 -1.86 12.50 2.49
N LEU A 69 -2.15 13.74 2.09
CA LEU A 69 -2.64 14.04 0.74
C LEU A 69 -1.58 13.76 -0.32
N ALA A 70 -0.36 14.26 -0.13
CA ALA A 70 0.76 14.04 -1.05
C ALA A 70 1.09 12.55 -1.17
N GLY A 71 1.16 11.84 -0.04
CA GLY A 71 1.38 10.39 -0.03
C GLY A 71 0.27 9.61 -0.71
N SER A 72 -1.00 9.99 -0.52
CA SER A 72 -2.13 9.34 -1.19
C SER A 72 -2.15 9.62 -2.70
N ALA A 73 -1.82 10.84 -3.11
CA ALA A 73 -1.72 11.22 -4.52
C ALA A 73 -0.57 10.49 -5.23
N ALA A 74 0.62 10.44 -4.60
CA ALA A 74 1.76 9.69 -5.10
C ALA A 74 1.42 8.20 -5.23
N TYR A 75 0.76 7.63 -4.21
CA TYR A 75 0.32 6.25 -4.24
C TYR A 75 -0.63 5.96 -5.41
N ALA A 76 -1.67 6.80 -5.57
CA ALA A 76 -2.62 6.65 -6.66
C ALA A 76 -1.96 6.78 -8.04
N LEU A 77 -1.02 7.73 -8.20
CA LEU A 77 -0.25 7.88 -9.44
C LEU A 77 0.57 6.65 -9.76
N ILE A 78 1.32 6.13 -8.79
CA ILE A 78 2.12 4.91 -8.96
C ILE A 78 1.21 3.74 -9.33
N TRP A 79 0.10 3.60 -8.62
CA TRP A 79 -0.88 2.54 -8.87
C TRP A 79 -1.46 2.62 -10.28
N ILE A 80 -1.89 3.81 -10.74
CA ILE A 80 -2.41 4.03 -12.09
C ILE A 80 -1.34 3.71 -13.15
N VAL A 81 -0.11 4.18 -12.95
CA VAL A 81 0.99 3.95 -13.90
C VAL A 81 1.30 2.47 -13.98
N TRP A 82 1.40 1.76 -12.86
CA TRP A 82 1.66 0.33 -12.88
C TRP A 82 0.50 -0.47 -13.45
N PHE A 83 -0.74 -0.07 -13.16
CA PHE A 83 -1.93 -0.73 -13.67
C PHE A 83 -2.06 -0.59 -15.19
N THR A 84 -1.77 0.60 -15.71
CA THR A 84 -1.87 0.89 -17.15
C THR A 84 -0.63 0.47 -17.95
N ALA A 85 0.57 0.52 -17.36
CA ALA A 85 1.83 0.27 -18.07
C ALA A 85 2.36 -1.17 -17.95
N GLY A 86 1.94 -1.97 -16.96
CA GLY A 86 2.67 -3.22 -16.66
C GLY A 86 1.90 -4.40 -16.09
N SER A 87 0.61 -4.28 -15.73
CA SER A 87 -0.09 -5.37 -15.03
C SER A 87 -1.21 -6.05 -15.82
N ILE A 88 -1.49 -5.65 -17.06
CA ILE A 88 -2.43 -6.37 -17.93
C ILE A 88 -1.60 -7.33 -18.80
N ARG A 89 -1.70 -8.64 -18.52
CA ARG A 89 -1.31 -9.67 -19.49
C ARG A 89 -2.37 -9.77 -20.58
#